data_AF-A0A285YXJ0-F1
#
_entry.id   AF-A0A285YXJ0-F1
#
_cell.length_a   1.000
_cell.length_b   1.000
_cell.length_c   1.000
_cell.angle_alpha   90.00
_cell.angle_beta   90.00
_cell.angle_gamma   90.00
#
_symmetry.space_group_name_H-M   'P 1'
#
loop_
_entity.id
_entity.type
_entity.pdbx_description
1 polymer ?
#
loop_
_entity_poly.entity_id
_entity_poly.type
_entity_poly.pdbx_seq_one_letter_code
_entity_poly.pdbx_strand_id
1 'polypeptide(L)' 'MSLPLERLETEALELSVRERAALAHRLIASLDEGPEDDPTEVELAWEEEIHRRLAAYRSGEVQTISSDEVFAKARALLK' A
#
# COMPACT_ATOMS: atom_id res chain seq x y z
N MET A 1 -26.91 -15.57 4.31
CA MET A 1 -26.64 -16.73 3.45
C MET A 1 -25.31 -16.48 2.77
N SER A 2 -24.27 -17.24 3.11
CA SER A 2 -22.97 -17.10 2.46
C SER A 2 -22.99 -17.84 1.12
N LEU A 3 -22.47 -17.21 0.06
CA LEU A 3 -22.22 -17.90 -1.21
C LEU A 3 -20.90 -18.69 -1.08
N PRO A 4 -20.80 -19.91 -1.62
CA PRO A 4 -19.53 -20.65 -1.64
C PRO A 4 -18.44 -19.85 -2.37
N LEU A 5 -17.24 -19.80 -1.80
CA LEU A 5 -16.10 -19.04 -2.35
C LEU A 5 -15.78 -19.48 -3.78
N GLU A 6 -15.80 -20.78 -4.02
CA GLU A 6 -15.47 -21.39 -5.32
C GLU A 6 -16.44 -20.92 -6.42
N ARG A 7 -17.71 -20.69 -6.06
CA ARG A 7 -18.71 -20.17 -6.97
C ARG A 7 -18.45 -18.69 -7.29
N LEU A 8 -18.11 -17.88 -6.29
CA LEU A 8 -17.77 -16.46 -6.48
C LEU A 8 -16.51 -16.30 -7.33
N GLU A 9 -15.50 -17.13 -7.12
CA GLU A 9 -14.28 -17.14 -7.93
C GLU A 9 -14.59 -17.46 -9.39
N THR A 10 -15.41 -18.50 -9.63
CA THR A 10 -15.82 -18.87 -10.99
C THR A 10 -16.56 -17.70 -11.67
N GLU A 11 -17.56 -17.12 -11.00
CA GLU A 11 -18.33 -15.99 -11.54
C GLU A 11 -17.44 -14.74 -11.77
N ALA A 12 -16.47 -14.48 -10.89
CA ALA A 12 -15.54 -13.37 -11.04
C ALA A 12 -14.58 -13.57 -12.23
N LEU A 13 -14.17 -14.81 -12.52
CA LEU A 13 -13.29 -15.10 -13.65
C LEU A 13 -13.96 -14.92 -15.01
N GLU A 14 -15.29 -15.04 -15.08
CA GLU A 14 -16.09 -14.77 -16.29
C GLU A 14 -16.19 -13.27 -16.64
N LEU A 15 -15.91 -12.37 -15.70
CA LEU A 15 -15.91 -10.93 -15.94
C LEU A 15 -14.79 -10.52 -16.90
N SER A 16 -14.94 -9.38 -17.58
CA SER A 16 -13.84 -8.80 -18.35
C SER A 16 -12.66 -8.41 -17.46
N VAL A 17 -11.46 -8.29 -18.02
CA VAL A 17 -10.25 -7.85 -17.28
C VAL A 17 -10.51 -6.56 -16.50
N ARG A 18 -11.24 -5.60 -17.08
CA ARG A 18 -11.55 -4.31 -16.46
C ARG A 18 -12.49 -4.46 -15.26
N GLU A 19 -13.53 -5.28 -15.39
CA GLU A 19 -14.49 -5.54 -14.32
C GLU A 19 -13.85 -6.33 -13.19
N ARG A 20 -12.98 -7.31 -13.51
CA ARG A 20 -12.18 -8.03 -12.50
C ARG A 20 -11.27 -7.09 -11.73
N ALA A 21 -10.57 -6.18 -12.41
CA ALA A 21 -9.72 -5.19 -11.75
C ALA A 21 -10.54 -4.29 -10.81
N ALA A 22 -11.72 -3.84 -11.24
CA ALA A 22 -12.61 -3.03 -10.41
C ALA A 22 -13.16 -3.82 -9.20
N LEU A 23 -13.50 -5.10 -9.37
CA LEU A 23 -13.93 -5.97 -8.27
C LEU A 23 -12.79 -6.22 -7.28
N ALA A 24 -11.60 -6.56 -7.77
CA ALA A 24 -10.42 -6.78 -6.94
C ALA A 24 -10.07 -5.53 -6.12
N HIS A 25 -10.10 -4.34 -6.73
CA HIS A 25 -9.85 -3.09 -6.01
C HIS A 25 -10.83 -2.88 -4.85
N ARG A 26 -12.13 -3.10 -5.06
CA ARG A 26 -13.14 -2.96 -4.00
C ARG A 26 -12.97 -3.99 -2.88
N LEU A 27 -12.65 -5.24 -3.25
CA LEU A 27 -12.41 -6.30 -2.26
C LEU A 27 -11.18 -5.98 -1.41
N ILE A 28 -10.07 -5.53 -2.01
CA ILE A 28 -8.87 -5.10 -1.28
C ILE A 28 -9.20 -3.92 -0.37
N ALA A 29 -9.86 -2.88 -0.87
CA ALA A 29 -10.24 -1.73 -0.06
C ALA A 29 -11.15 -2.12 1.13
N SER A 30 -11.99 -3.15 0.99
CA SER A 30 -12.81 -3.63 2.10
C SER A 30 -12.02 -4.37 3.19
N LEU A 31 -10.81 -4.86 2.87
CA LEU A 31 -9.90 -5.44 3.87
C LEU A 31 -9.26 -4.33 4.70
N ASP A 32 -8.91 -3.20 4.05
CA ASP A 32 -8.35 -2.02 4.71
C ASP A 32 -9.35 -1.32 5.67
N GLU A 33 -10.65 -1.59 5.51
CA GLU A 33 -11.73 -1.11 6.40
C GLU A 33 -12.05 -2.10 7.54
N GLY A 34 -11.32 -3.21 7.63
CA GLY A 34 -11.54 -4.26 8.62
C GLY A 34 -11.14 -3.85 10.05
N PRO A 35 -11.74 -4.47 11.09
CA PRO A 35 -11.43 -4.20 12.49
C PRO A 35 -10.01 -4.64 12.93
N GLU A 36 -9.23 -5.23 12.02
CA GLU A 36 -7.88 -5.75 12.29
C GLU A 36 -6.80 -4.67 12.18
N ASP A 37 -7.06 -3.56 11.51
CA ASP A 37 -6.18 -2.40 11.45
C ASP A 37 -6.86 -1.23 12.19
N ASP A 38 -6.68 -1.13 13.52
CA ASP A 38 -7.09 0.08 14.25
C ASP A 38 -6.29 1.26 13.65
N PRO A 39 -6.96 2.26 13.04
CA PRO A 39 -6.26 3.41 12.46
C PRO A 39 -5.33 4.09 13.47
N THR A 40 -5.64 3.98 14.76
CA THR A 40 -4.79 4.48 15.86
C THR A 40 -3.49 3.69 15.98
N GLU A 41 -3.52 2.36 15.87
CA GLU A 41 -2.32 1.51 15.92
C GLU A 41 -1.42 1.76 14.71
N VAL A 42 -2.02 1.94 13.53
CA VAL A 42 -1.29 2.33 12.31
C VAL A 42 -0.61 3.68 12.50
N GLU A 43 -1.33 4.70 12.99
CA GLU A 43 -0.76 6.03 13.25
C GLU A 43 0.39 5.98 14.26
N LEU A 44 0.22 5.23 15.36
CA LEU A 44 1.27 5.04 16.36
C LEU A 44 2.52 4.37 15.78
N ALA A 45 2.36 3.32 14.98
CA ALA A 45 3.47 2.65 14.31
C ALA A 45 4.19 3.59 13.31
N TRP A 46 3.44 4.45 12.61
CA TRP A 46 4.02 5.48 11.74
C TRP A 46 4.77 6.56 12.53
N GLU A 47 4.24 7.01 13.66
CA GLU A 47 4.91 7.98 14.53
C GLU A 47 6.25 7.43 15.06
N GLU A 48 6.27 6.19 15.54
CA GLU A 48 7.49 5.50 15.96
C GLU A 48 8.52 5.42 14.82
N GLU A 49 8.06 5.07 13.61
CA GLU A 49 8.91 4.94 12.43
C GLU A 49 9.53 6.28 12.02
N ILE A 50 8.73 7.36 12.02
CA ILE A 50 9.19 8.71 11.69
C ILE A 50 10.29 9.15 12.66
N HIS A 51 10.07 8.97 13.96
CA HIS A 51 11.06 9.31 14.97
C HIS A 51 12.36 8.51 14.80
N ARG A 52 12.26 7.20 14.56
CA ARG A 52 13.41 6.33 14.32
C ARG A 52 14.21 6.78 13.10
N ARG A 53 13.55 7.01 11.95
CA ARG A 53 14.23 7.44 10.72
C ARG A 53 14.85 8.83 10.86
N LEU A 54 14.17 9.75 11.53
CA LEU A 54 14.67 11.10 11.73
C LEU A 54 15.91 11.10 12.64
N ALA A 55 15.93 10.27 13.69
CA ALA A 55 17.08 10.10 14.55
C ALA A 55 18.29 9.55 13.78
N ALA A 56 18.10 8.48 13.00
CA ALA A 56 19.16 7.88 12.18
C ALA A 56 19.69 8.84 11.10
N TYR A 57 18.81 9.66 10.50
CA TYR A 57 19.19 10.72 9.58
C TYR A 57 20.04 11.79 10.28
N ARG A 58 19.60 12.28 11.44
CA ARG A 58 20.30 13.34 12.21
C ARG A 58 21.63 12.88 12.78
N SER A 59 21.76 11.60 13.13
CA SER A 59 23.02 11.02 13.62
C SER A 59 24.02 10.74 12.49
N GLY A 60 23.58 10.75 11.23
CA GLY A 60 24.40 10.36 10.08
C GLY A 60 24.62 8.85 9.96
N GLU A 61 23.84 8.04 10.68
CA GLU A 61 23.90 6.57 10.61
C GLU A 61 23.45 6.04 9.24
N VAL A 62 22.54 6.76 8.58
CA VAL A 62 22.02 6.40 7.25
C VAL A 62 22.71 7.21 6.16
N GLN A 63 23.04 6.53 5.06
CA GLN A 63 23.50 7.21 3.84
C GLN A 63 22.33 7.95 3.20
N THR A 64 22.51 9.24 2.96
CA THR A 64 21.50 10.10 2.33
C THR A 64 21.78 10.24 0.83
N ILE A 65 20.72 10.48 0.06
CA ILE A 65 20.78 10.77 -1.37
C ILE A 65 20.30 12.21 -1.55
N SER A 66 20.95 12.98 -2.42
CA SER A 66 20.52 14.36 -2.68
C SER A 66 19.14 14.37 -3.35
N SER A 67 18.35 15.40 -3.04
CA SER A 67 17.05 15.60 -3.70
C SER A 67 17.18 15.69 -5.22
N ASP A 68 18.25 16.32 -5.71
CA ASP A 68 18.51 16.47 -7.14
C ASP A 68 18.68 15.11 -7.84
N GLU A 69 19.39 14.18 -7.22
CA GLU A 69 19.57 12.83 -7.75
C GLU A 69 18.24 12.06 -7.74
N VAL A 70 17.47 12.15 -6.65
CA VAL A 70 16.14 11.52 -6.55
C VAL A 70 15.21 12.03 -7.66
N PHE A 71 15.12 13.35 -7.85
CA PHE A 71 14.27 13.93 -8.89
C PHE A 71 14.77 13.62 -10.30
N ALA A 72 16.08 13.54 -10.52
CA ALA A 72 16.64 13.13 -11.80
C ALA A 72 16.23 11.69 -12.15
N LYS A 73 16.33 10.75 -11.20
CA LYS A 73 15.90 9.36 -11.38
C LYS A 73 14.40 9.26 -11.66
N ALA A 74 13.56 9.95 -10.89
CA ALA A 74 12.11 9.95 -11.09
C ALA A 74 11.71 10.43 -12.49
N ARG A 75 12.33 11.52 -12.99
CA ARG A 75 12.09 12.02 -14.36
C ARG A 75 12.52 11.03 -15.45
N ALA A 76 13.57 10.23 -15.19
CA ALA A 76 14.03 9.23 -16.16
C ALA A 76 13.05 8.06 -16.31
N LEU A 77 12.30 7.70 -15.27
CA LEU A 77 11.30 6.63 -15.30
C LEU A 77 10.01 6.99 -16.06
N LEU A 78 9.78 8.28 -16.32
CA LEU A 78 8.59 8.79 -17.03
C LEU A 78 8.83 8.97 -18.54
N LYS A 79 9.98 8.52 -19.07
CA LYS A 79 10.30 8.50 -20.50
C LYS A 79 10.14 7.10 -21.06
#